data_AF-A0A2P8W2U0-F1
#
_entry.id   AF-A0A2P8W2U0-F1
#
_cell.length_a   1.000
_cell.length_b   1.000
_cell.length_c   1.000
_cell.angle_alpha   90.00
_cell.angle_beta   90.00
_cell.angle_gamma   90.00
#
_symmetry.space_group_name_H-M   'P 1'
#
loop_
_entity.id
_entity.type
_entity.pdbx_description
1 polymer ?
#
loop_
_entity_poly.entity_id
_entity_poly.type
_entity_poly.pdbx_seq_one_letter_code
_entity_poly.pdbx_strand_id
1 'polypeptide(L)'
;LDEPWVPGDAINMSIGQGYLLATPLQVAVMFAIAANGGYKVTPHLLKDGEDLQDWREPIGLRDSTIDILQQGLRRVITSGTAQFMNDPNLPPIAGKTGTAEADPRENHTWFGAYAPADNPEILVVAFGEHSGGGGGSVAAPIVQQFLKTYYQNSE
;
A
#
# COMPACT_ATOMS: atom_id res chain seq x y z
N LEU A 1 -11.55 -0.84 27.94
CA LEU A 1 -11.76 -2.29 28.08
C LEU A 1 -10.62 -2.77 28.94
N ASP A 2 -10.86 -3.02 30.22
CA ASP A 2 -9.83 -3.46 31.19
C ASP A 2 -9.55 -4.96 31.08
N GLU A 3 -9.61 -5.49 29.86
CA GLU A 3 -9.33 -6.91 29.60
C GLU A 3 -7.82 -7.10 29.39
N PRO A 4 -7.23 -8.16 29.94
CA PRO A 4 -5.80 -8.43 29.78
C PRO A 4 -5.48 -8.85 28.35
N TRP A 5 -4.31 -8.44 27.86
CA TRP A 5 -3.78 -8.87 26.57
C TRP A 5 -3.65 -10.40 26.49
N VAL A 6 -4.15 -10.98 25.40
CA VAL A 6 -4.03 -12.42 25.13
C VAL A 6 -3.26 -12.67 23.83
N PRO A 7 -2.64 -13.86 23.65
CA PRO A 7 -1.92 -14.20 22.43
C PRO A 7 -2.76 -14.07 21.14
N GLY A 8 -4.07 -14.25 21.24
CA GLY A 8 -5.00 -14.07 20.10
C GLY A 8 -5.02 -12.64 19.57
N ASP A 9 -4.79 -11.64 20.42
CA ASP A 9 -4.75 -10.23 20.00
C ASP A 9 -3.57 -9.98 19.07
N ALA A 10 -2.41 -10.57 19.37
CA ALA A 10 -1.22 -10.50 18.53
C ALA A 10 -1.47 -11.09 17.13
N ILE A 11 -2.17 -12.22 17.08
CA ILE A 11 -2.49 -12.91 15.81
C ILE A 11 -3.43 -12.04 14.97
N ASN A 12 -4.51 -11.52 15.57
CA ASN A 12 -5.43 -10.63 14.87
C ASN A 12 -4.73 -9.36 14.37
N MET A 13 -3.93 -8.72 15.22
CA MET A 13 -3.20 -7.51 14.83
C MET A 13 -2.19 -7.76 13.71
N SER A 14 -1.60 -8.96 13.61
CA SER A 14 -0.62 -9.28 12.56
C SER A 14 -1.19 -9.25 11.13
N ILE A 15 -2.51 -9.42 11.00
CA ILE A 15 -3.23 -9.32 9.71
C ILE A 15 -4.03 -8.02 9.57
N GLY A 16 -3.91 -7.12 10.55
CA GLY A 16 -4.60 -5.83 10.59
C GLY A 16 -6.03 -5.88 11.15
N GLN A 17 -6.35 -6.90 11.95
CA GLN A 17 -7.61 -7.01 12.70
C GLN A 17 -7.42 -6.65 14.18
N GLY A 18 -8.53 -6.53 14.91
CA GLY A 18 -8.51 -6.19 16.34
C GLY A 18 -8.29 -4.69 16.57
N TYR A 19 -7.27 -4.33 17.33
CA TYR A 19 -7.05 -2.94 17.77
C TYR A 19 -6.24 -2.08 16.79
N LEU A 20 -5.84 -2.62 15.64
CA LEU A 20 -5.02 -1.88 14.67
C LEU A 20 -5.89 -0.91 13.86
N LEU A 21 -5.62 0.40 14.02
CA LEU A 21 -6.18 1.45 13.18
C LEU A 21 -5.06 2.12 12.39
N ALA A 22 -5.31 2.38 11.10
CA ALA A 22 -4.38 3.09 10.23
C ALA A 22 -5.14 3.98 9.25
N THR A 23 -4.64 5.17 9.01
CA THR A 23 -5.18 6.07 7.96
C THR A 23 -4.60 5.70 6.58
N PRO A 24 -5.29 6.04 5.48
CA PRO A 24 -4.74 5.83 4.14
C PRO A 24 -3.37 6.48 3.93
N LEU A 25 -3.11 7.63 4.56
CA LEU A 25 -1.82 8.30 4.47
C LEU A 25 -0.70 7.53 5.20
N GLN A 26 -1.00 6.94 6.37
CA GLN A 26 -0.03 6.09 7.07
C GLN A 26 0.25 4.81 6.28
N VAL A 27 -0.77 4.21 5.67
CA VAL A 27 -0.60 3.07 4.76
C VAL A 27 0.26 3.46 3.56
N ALA A 28 0.06 4.65 2.98
CA ALA A 28 0.88 5.14 1.89
C ALA A 28 2.37 5.27 2.29
N VAL A 29 2.65 5.85 3.46
CA VAL A 29 4.02 5.92 4.00
C VAL A 29 4.61 4.52 4.23
N MET A 30 3.82 3.56 4.71
CA MET A 30 4.26 2.18 4.88
C MET A 30 4.70 1.54 3.55
N PHE A 31 3.94 1.72 2.48
CA PHE A 31 4.34 1.24 1.15
C PHE A 31 5.54 1.99 0.59
N ALA A 32 5.66 3.30 0.88
CA ALA A 32 6.78 4.12 0.42
C ALA A 32 8.12 3.57 0.91
N ILE A 33 8.18 3.07 2.15
CA ILE A 33 9.37 2.42 2.72
C ILE A 33 9.87 1.28 1.82
N ALA A 34 8.97 0.40 1.35
CA ALA A 34 9.37 -0.69 0.46
C ALA A 34 9.76 -0.15 -0.93
N ALA A 35 9.02 0.83 -1.46
CA ALA A 35 9.24 1.41 -2.77
C ALA A 35 10.60 2.14 -2.87
N ASN A 36 10.98 2.89 -1.84
CA ASN A 36 12.11 3.82 -1.90
C ASN A 36 13.41 3.29 -1.24
N GLY A 37 13.48 2.00 -0.95
CA GLY A 37 14.71 1.40 -0.42
C GLY A 37 14.87 1.49 1.10
N GLY A 38 13.80 1.61 1.88
CA GLY A 38 13.84 1.58 3.34
C GLY A 38 13.85 2.95 4.01
N TYR A 39 13.32 3.98 3.33
CA TYR A 39 13.19 5.33 3.89
C TYR A 39 11.74 5.64 4.25
N LYS A 40 11.51 6.06 5.49
CA LYS A 40 10.24 6.65 5.87
C LYS A 40 10.22 8.09 5.40
N VAL A 41 9.16 8.46 4.68
CA VAL A 41 8.96 9.81 4.17
C VAL A 41 7.94 10.56 5.03
N THR A 42 8.11 11.87 5.14
CA THR A 42 7.11 12.79 5.69
C THR A 42 6.32 13.39 4.52
N PRO A 43 5.06 12.99 4.29
CA PRO A 43 4.28 13.53 3.18
C PRO A 43 4.00 15.03 3.37
N HIS A 44 4.14 15.80 2.30
CA HIS A 44 3.86 17.23 2.28
C HIS A 44 3.15 17.62 0.98
N LEU A 45 2.26 18.61 1.05
CA LEU A 45 1.56 19.15 -0.12
C LEU A 45 2.31 20.30 -0.79
N LEU A 46 3.10 21.04 -0.02
CA LEU A 46 3.92 22.13 -0.54
C LEU A 46 5.09 21.56 -1.31
N LYS A 47 5.30 22.02 -2.56
CA LYS A 47 6.39 21.55 -3.41
C LYS A 47 7.76 22.05 -2.93
N ASP A 48 7.81 23.31 -2.49
CA ASP A 48 9.02 24.02 -2.08
C ASP A 48 8.81 24.71 -0.72
N GLY A 49 9.85 24.77 0.11
CA GLY A 49 9.84 25.40 1.44
C GLY A 49 11.12 25.10 2.23
N GLU A 50 11.52 25.98 3.14
CA GLU A 50 12.75 25.80 3.95
C GLU A 50 12.71 24.53 4.83
N ASP A 51 11.51 24.09 5.24
CA ASP A 51 11.29 22.90 6.08
C ASP A 51 11.38 21.56 5.32
N LEU A 52 11.74 21.55 4.03
CA LEU A 52 11.81 20.33 3.22
C LEU A 52 13.19 19.62 3.24
N GLN A 53 14.14 20.06 4.07
CA GLN A 53 15.49 19.48 4.07
C GLN A 53 15.55 18.04 4.63
N ASP A 54 14.61 17.65 5.49
CA ASP A 54 14.60 16.34 6.18
C ASP A 54 13.31 15.54 5.93
N TRP A 55 12.83 15.52 4.68
CA TRP A 55 11.57 14.85 4.34
C TRP A 55 11.66 13.30 4.30
N ARG A 56 12.85 12.71 4.46
CA ARG A 56 13.03 11.25 4.50
C ARG A 56 14.10 10.80 5.51
N GLU A 57 13.81 9.73 6.25
CA GLU A 57 14.69 9.13 7.25
C GLU A 57 14.85 7.61 7.01
N PRO A 58 16.06 7.04 7.10
CA PRO A 58 16.23 5.60 6.99
C PRO A 58 15.68 4.90 8.23
N ILE A 59 14.91 3.82 8.04
CA ILE A 59 14.35 3.04 9.17
C ILE A 59 15.27 1.89 9.63
N GLY A 60 16.42 1.70 8.99
CA GLY A 60 17.42 0.70 9.39
C GLY A 60 17.08 -0.75 9.03
N LEU A 61 16.25 -0.97 8.00
CA LEU A 61 16.06 -2.32 7.44
C LEU A 61 17.28 -2.76 6.64
N ARG A 62 17.57 -4.07 6.66
CA ARG A 62 18.58 -4.68 5.79
C ARG A 62 18.09 -4.64 4.35
N ASP A 63 19.00 -4.44 3.40
CA ASP A 63 18.71 -4.48 1.96
C ASP A 63 17.99 -5.79 1.56
N SER A 64 18.45 -6.93 2.08
CA SER A 64 17.79 -8.23 1.84
C SER A 64 16.33 -8.28 2.29
N THR A 65 15.96 -7.52 3.33
CA THR A 65 14.57 -7.42 3.80
C THR A 65 13.75 -6.56 2.86
N ILE A 66 14.30 -5.44 2.38
CA ILE A 66 13.67 -4.60 1.36
C ILE A 66 13.45 -5.41 0.07
N ASP A 67 14.44 -6.15 -0.38
CA ASP A 67 14.34 -6.99 -1.59
C ASP A 67 13.20 -8.01 -1.48
N ILE A 68 13.06 -8.65 -0.32
CA ILE A 68 11.97 -9.61 -0.07
C ILE A 68 10.61 -8.91 -0.13
N LEU A 69 10.49 -7.72 0.47
CA LEU A 69 9.24 -6.95 0.43
C LEU A 69 8.87 -6.56 -1.00
N GLN A 70 9.82 -5.99 -1.75
CA GLN A 70 9.60 -5.58 -3.14
C GLN A 70 9.21 -6.77 -4.03
N GLN A 71 9.92 -7.90 -3.91
CA GLN A 71 9.58 -9.14 -4.64
C GLN A 71 8.20 -9.68 -4.24
N GLY A 72 7.86 -9.66 -2.96
CA GLY A 72 6.56 -10.08 -2.46
C GLY A 72 5.42 -9.23 -3.04
N LEU A 73 5.57 -7.90 -3.01
CA LEU A 73 4.61 -6.96 -3.58
C LEU A 73 4.49 -7.11 -5.11
N ARG A 74 5.60 -7.36 -5.80
CA ARG A 74 5.56 -7.67 -7.25
C ARG A 74 4.80 -8.98 -7.53
N ARG A 75 4.98 -10.00 -6.70
CA ARG A 75 4.33 -11.31 -6.87
C ARG A 75 2.81 -11.29 -6.73
N VAL A 76 2.26 -10.34 -5.97
CA VAL A 76 0.81 -10.11 -5.91
C VAL A 76 0.24 -9.78 -7.30
N ILE A 77 1.01 -9.04 -8.10
CA ILE A 77 0.64 -8.60 -9.44
C ILE A 77 0.99 -9.67 -10.49
N THR A 78 2.09 -10.42 -10.36
CA THR A 78 2.44 -11.43 -11.38
C THR A 78 1.65 -12.73 -11.25
N SER A 79 1.30 -13.11 -10.03
CA SER A 79 0.80 -14.46 -9.73
C SER A 79 -0.11 -14.52 -8.50
N GLY A 80 -0.64 -13.38 -8.05
CA GLY A 80 -1.41 -13.28 -6.82
C GLY A 80 -2.80 -12.67 -7.00
N THR A 81 -3.31 -12.08 -5.92
CA THR A 81 -4.70 -11.60 -5.82
C THR A 81 -5.04 -10.42 -6.72
N ALA A 82 -4.05 -9.77 -7.33
CA ALA A 82 -4.25 -8.66 -8.27
C ALA A 82 -3.59 -8.94 -9.62
N GLN A 83 -3.63 -10.19 -10.10
CA GLN A 83 -2.97 -10.59 -11.34
C GLN A 83 -3.39 -9.78 -12.58
N PHE A 84 -4.66 -9.37 -12.63
CA PHE A 84 -5.19 -8.55 -13.73
C PHE A 84 -4.53 -7.16 -13.83
N MET A 85 -3.83 -6.72 -12.77
CA MET A 85 -3.05 -5.48 -12.77
C MET A 85 -1.75 -5.59 -13.57
N ASN A 86 -1.33 -6.81 -13.99
CA ASN A 86 -0.16 -7.01 -14.84
C ASN A 86 -0.48 -6.65 -16.31
N ASP A 87 -0.84 -5.39 -16.52
CA ASP A 87 -1.24 -4.81 -17.80
C ASP A 87 0.02 -4.44 -18.61
N PRO A 88 0.21 -4.96 -19.83
CA PRO A 88 1.37 -4.64 -20.66
C PRO A 88 1.43 -3.17 -21.12
N ASN A 89 0.34 -2.41 -20.98
CA ASN A 89 0.30 -0.97 -21.30
C ASN A 89 0.67 -0.07 -20.12
N LEU A 90 1.02 -0.65 -18.96
CA LEU A 90 1.51 0.06 -17.80
C LEU A 90 2.92 -0.42 -17.47
N PRO A 91 3.77 0.43 -16.85
CA PRO A 91 5.02 -0.05 -16.29
C PRO A 91 4.76 -1.12 -15.21
N PRO A 92 5.75 -1.96 -14.88
CA PRO A 92 5.58 -3.00 -13.88
C PRO A 92 5.04 -2.44 -12.56
N ILE A 93 3.98 -3.05 -12.03
CA ILE A 93 3.37 -2.63 -10.77
C ILE A 93 3.78 -3.60 -9.65
N ALA A 94 3.98 -3.05 -8.45
CA ALA A 94 4.07 -3.80 -7.20
C ALA A 94 3.00 -3.29 -6.22
N GLY A 95 2.33 -4.18 -5.50
CA GLY A 95 1.25 -3.77 -4.61
C GLY A 95 0.68 -4.89 -3.75
N LYS A 96 -0.35 -4.57 -2.97
CA LYS A 96 -1.03 -5.55 -2.12
C LYS A 96 -2.51 -5.21 -1.94
N THR A 97 -3.35 -6.23 -2.08
CA THR A 97 -4.78 -6.17 -1.74
C THR A 97 -4.99 -6.33 -0.25
N GLY A 98 -6.01 -5.65 0.29
CA GLY A 98 -6.50 -5.83 1.66
C GLY A 98 -8.02 -5.85 1.72
N THR A 99 -8.54 -6.57 2.69
CA THR A 99 -9.97 -6.59 3.05
C THR A 99 -10.03 -6.53 4.57
N ALA A 100 -10.78 -5.57 5.11
CA ALA A 100 -11.00 -5.45 6.55
C ALA A 100 -12.47 -5.72 6.85
N GLU A 101 -12.70 -6.76 7.66
CA GLU A 101 -14.03 -7.15 8.13
C GLU A 101 -14.68 -6.05 8.97
N ALA A 102 -15.98 -5.85 8.77
CA ALA A 102 -16.72 -4.76 9.43
C ALA A 102 -18.14 -5.17 9.84
N ASP A 103 -18.32 -6.43 10.26
CA ASP A 103 -19.61 -7.00 10.68
C ASP A 103 -20.34 -6.08 11.69
N PRO A 104 -21.65 -5.78 11.52
CA PRO A 104 -22.60 -6.33 10.54
C PRO A 104 -22.62 -5.62 9.17
N ARG A 105 -21.68 -4.72 8.90
CA ARG A 105 -21.59 -4.00 7.63
C ARG A 105 -20.71 -4.77 6.65
N GLU A 106 -20.81 -4.36 5.40
CA GLU A 106 -19.90 -4.82 4.35
C GLU A 106 -18.44 -4.48 4.68
N ASN A 107 -17.54 -5.32 4.19
CA ASN A 107 -16.11 -5.16 4.41
C ASN A 107 -15.58 -3.86 3.79
N HIS A 108 -14.53 -3.31 4.39
CA HIS A 108 -13.71 -2.30 3.74
C HIS A 108 -12.72 -2.95 2.78
N THR A 109 -12.45 -2.30 1.65
CA THR A 109 -11.46 -2.78 0.67
C THR A 109 -10.28 -1.84 0.55
N TRP A 110 -9.09 -2.41 0.49
CA TRP A 110 -7.82 -1.69 0.37
C TRP A 110 -7.02 -2.18 -0.83
N PHE A 111 -6.34 -1.25 -1.49
CA PHE A 111 -5.24 -1.60 -2.38
C PHE A 111 -4.18 -0.50 -2.34
N GLY A 112 -2.95 -0.88 -2.00
CA GLY A 112 -1.78 -0.02 -2.10
C GLY A 112 -0.87 -0.53 -3.21
N ALA A 113 -0.37 0.35 -4.06
CA ALA A 113 0.57 0.00 -5.12
C ALA A 113 1.51 1.16 -5.46
N TYR A 114 2.68 0.80 -5.97
CA TYR A 114 3.62 1.74 -6.58
C TYR A 114 4.06 1.23 -7.96
N ALA A 115 4.45 2.17 -8.80
CA ALA A 115 4.94 1.90 -10.16
C ALA A 115 5.93 3.00 -10.60
N PRO A 116 6.87 2.70 -11.51
CA PRO A 116 7.35 1.35 -11.86
C PRO A 116 7.85 0.57 -10.64
N ALA A 117 7.81 -0.76 -10.67
CA ALA A 117 8.17 -1.60 -9.52
C ALA A 117 9.69 -1.59 -9.22
N ASP A 118 10.49 -1.35 -10.26
CA ASP A 118 11.95 -1.35 -10.26
C ASP A 118 12.54 0.05 -10.06
N ASN A 119 11.84 1.11 -10.49
CA ASN A 119 12.21 2.50 -10.22
C ASN A 119 10.95 3.32 -9.87
N PRO A 120 10.45 3.24 -8.62
CA PRO A 120 9.15 3.82 -8.27
C PRO A 120 9.10 5.33 -8.35
N GLU A 121 8.10 5.86 -9.04
CA GLU A 121 7.86 7.31 -9.17
C GLU A 121 6.51 7.74 -8.57
N ILE A 122 5.55 6.83 -8.52
CA ILE A 122 4.21 7.10 -7.98
C ILE A 122 3.75 5.96 -7.08
N LEU A 123 3.07 6.33 -5.99
CA LEU A 123 2.42 5.41 -5.06
C LEU A 123 0.98 5.86 -4.86
N VAL A 124 0.06 4.90 -4.90
CA VAL A 124 -1.38 5.15 -4.76
C VAL A 124 -1.96 4.16 -3.76
N VAL A 125 -2.79 4.68 -2.85
CA VAL A 125 -3.60 3.87 -1.93
C VAL A 125 -5.07 4.19 -2.17
N ALA A 126 -5.85 3.16 -2.47
CA ALA A 126 -7.31 3.24 -2.53
C ALA A 126 -7.91 2.56 -1.30
N PHE A 127 -8.86 3.25 -0.67
CA PHE A 127 -9.69 2.75 0.43
C PHE A 127 -11.17 2.87 0.04
N GLY A 128 -11.89 1.77 0.12
CA GLY A 128 -13.34 1.72 -0.03
C GLY A 128 -13.99 1.46 1.32
N GLU A 129 -14.81 2.39 1.78
CA GLU A 129 -15.56 2.24 3.03
C GLU A 129 -16.80 1.37 2.81
N HIS A 130 -16.93 0.27 3.56
CA HIS A 130 -18.07 -0.65 3.45
C HIS A 130 -18.45 -1.00 2.00
N SER A 131 -17.44 -1.16 1.16
CA SER A 131 -17.61 -1.39 -0.27
C SER A 131 -17.98 -2.83 -0.60
N GLY A 132 -17.76 -3.75 0.33
CA GLY A 132 -17.95 -5.18 0.14
C GLY A 132 -16.89 -5.79 -0.78
N GLY A 133 -16.93 -7.12 -0.94
CA GLY A 133 -15.97 -7.84 -1.78
C GLY A 133 -14.52 -7.77 -1.29
N GLY A 134 -13.58 -7.93 -2.22
CA GLY A 134 -12.15 -7.98 -1.94
C GLY A 134 -11.37 -6.74 -2.41
N GLY A 135 -10.23 -6.45 -1.78
CA GLY A 135 -9.30 -5.41 -2.25
C GLY A 135 -8.93 -5.52 -3.74
N GLY A 136 -8.83 -6.75 -4.26
CA GLY A 136 -8.54 -7.00 -5.67
C GLY A 136 -9.72 -6.71 -6.62
N SER A 137 -10.97 -6.81 -6.16
CA SER A 137 -12.15 -6.61 -7.01
C SER A 137 -12.68 -5.18 -7.01
N VAL A 138 -12.41 -4.40 -5.96
CA VAL A 138 -12.92 -3.03 -5.82
C VAL A 138 -11.80 -1.99 -5.85
N ALA A 139 -10.84 -2.07 -4.93
CA ALA A 139 -9.82 -1.03 -4.77
C ALA A 139 -8.73 -1.09 -5.86
N ALA A 140 -8.33 -2.29 -6.28
CA ALA A 140 -7.28 -2.45 -7.31
C ALA A 140 -7.68 -1.88 -8.69
N PRO A 141 -8.91 -2.09 -9.23
CA PRO A 141 -9.34 -1.44 -10.47
C PRO A 141 -9.32 0.09 -10.43
N ILE A 142 -9.64 0.69 -9.28
CA ILE A 142 -9.58 2.15 -9.08
C ILE A 142 -8.13 2.63 -9.24
N VAL A 143 -7.18 1.95 -8.59
CA VAL A 143 -5.76 2.27 -8.73
C VAL A 143 -5.26 2.03 -10.16
N GLN A 144 -5.73 0.99 -10.85
CA GLN A 144 -5.37 0.76 -12.26
C GLN A 144 -5.80 1.93 -13.14
N GLN A 145 -7.02 2.42 -12.96
CA GLN A 145 -7.54 3.55 -13.72
C GLN A 145 -6.73 4.82 -13.44
N PHE A 146 -6.38 5.07 -12.18
CA PHE A 146 -5.50 6.18 -11.82
C PHE A 146 -4.15 6.08 -12.52
N LEU A 147 -3.49 4.91 -12.44
CA LEU A 147 -2.18 4.71 -13.07
C LEU A 147 -2.25 4.87 -14.59
N LYS A 148 -3.30 4.35 -15.25
CA LYS A 148 -3.54 4.57 -16.69
C LYS A 148 -3.60 6.04 -17.03
N THR A 149 -4.37 6.82 -16.28
CA THR A 149 -4.48 8.27 -16.50
C THR A 149 -3.17 9.00 -16.19
N TYR A 150 -2.45 8.60 -15.14
CA TYR A 150 -1.18 9.21 -14.78
C TYR A 150 -0.13 9.03 -15.88
N TYR A 151 0.06 7.81 -16.39
CA TYR A 151 1.05 7.52 -17.43
C TYR A 151 0.64 7.99 -18.83
N GLN A 152 -0.67 8.11 -19.12
CA GLN A 152 -1.13 8.75 -20.36
C GLN A 152 -0.81 10.25 -20.43
N ASN A 153 -0.78 10.93 -19.28
CA ASN A 153 -0.56 12.38 -19.21
C ASN A 153 0.88 12.76 -18.87
N SER A 154 1.79 11.78 -18.74
CA SER A 154 3.20 11.99 -18.40
C SER A 154 4.10 12.12 -19.64
N GLU A 155 3.51 12.23 -20.84
CA GLU A 155 4.18 12.62 -22.10
C GLU A 155 4.16 14.13 -22.35
#